data_AF-A0A2B8A3P2-F1
#
_entry.id   AF-A0A2B8A3P2-F1
#
_cell.length_a   1.000
_cell.length_b   1.000
_cell.length_c   1.000
_cell.angle_alpha   90.00
_cell.angle_beta   90.00
_cell.angle_gamma   90.00
#
_symmetry.space_group_name_H-M   'P 1'
#
loop_
_entity.id
_entity.type
_entity.pdbx_description
1 polymer ?
#
loop_
_entity_poly.entity_id
_entity_poly.type
_entity_poly.pdbx_seq_one_letter_code
_entity_poly.pdbx_strand_id
1 'polypeptide(L)'
;NTGSVFLHCDKTASHNIRTVLDKVFGRESFQSEIIWSYKRWSNSKKGLLNSHQSIFFYSKTEDFKFKTLYTDYSATTNLDQIL
;
A
#
# COMPACT_ATOMS: atom_id res chain seq x y z
N ASN A 1 -2.02 15.02 15.29
CA ASN A 1 -0.80 15.11 14.47
C ASN A 1 -0.37 13.75 13.92
N THR A 2 -0.51 12.65 14.67
CA THR A 2 -0.16 11.28 14.22
C THR A 2 -1.11 10.61 13.22
N GLY A 3 -1.90 11.39 12.47
CA GLY A 3 -2.95 10.87 11.61
C GLY A 3 -2.40 10.33 10.30
N SER A 4 -2.98 9.23 9.80
CA SER A 4 -2.64 8.68 8.49
C SER A 4 -3.88 8.18 7.76
N VAL A 5 -3.80 8.12 6.43
CA VAL A 5 -4.90 7.78 5.54
C VAL A 5 -4.43 6.73 4.54
N PHE A 6 -5.24 5.69 4.39
CA PHE A 6 -5.12 4.70 3.34
C PHE A 6 -6.28 4.89 2.38
N LEU A 7 -5.99 5.10 1.10
CA LEU A 7 -7.02 5.39 0.12
C LEU A 7 -6.88 4.50 -1.11
N HIS A 8 -7.97 3.79 -1.38
CA HIS A 8 -8.16 2.98 -2.58
C HIS A 8 -9.22 3.63 -3.46
N CYS A 9 -8.99 3.68 -4.77
CA CYS A 9 -9.97 4.09 -5.75
C CYS A 9 -9.84 3.24 -7.02
N ASP A 10 -10.87 3.29 -7.86
CA ASP A 10 -10.84 2.64 -9.16
C ASP A 10 -9.65 3.12 -10.01
N LYS A 11 -9.16 2.23 -10.88
CA LYS A 11 -8.00 2.46 -11.74
C LYS A 11 -8.14 3.70 -12.63
N THR A 12 -9.36 4.02 -13.05
CA THR A 12 -9.60 5.21 -13.89
C THR A 12 -9.35 6.51 -13.15
N ALA A 13 -9.59 6.55 -11.84
CA ALA A 13 -9.48 7.75 -11.02
C ALA A 13 -8.22 7.79 -10.14
N SER A 14 -7.52 6.67 -9.96
CA SER A 14 -6.38 6.54 -9.03
C SER A 14 -5.28 7.57 -9.27
N HIS A 15 -4.93 7.86 -10.52
CA HIS A 15 -3.92 8.87 -10.86
C HIS A 15 -4.35 10.29 -10.50
N ASN A 16 -5.62 10.64 -10.74
CA ASN A 16 -6.18 11.94 -10.38
C ASN A 16 -6.19 12.11 -8.85
N ILE A 17 -6.63 11.07 -8.15
CA ILE A 17 -6.67 11.05 -6.69
C ILE A 17 -5.29 11.21 -6.08
N ARG A 18 -4.26 10.57 -6.65
CA ARG A 18 -2.89 10.76 -6.18
C ARG A 18 -2.46 12.22 -6.28
N THR A 19 -2.75 12.88 -7.41
CA THR A 19 -2.46 14.32 -7.56
C THR A 19 -3.25 15.18 -6.58
N VAL A 20 -4.49 14.82 -6.27
CA VAL A 20 -5.29 15.54 -5.26
C VAL A 20 -4.71 15.35 -3.85
N LEU A 21 -4.31 14.12 -3.50
CA LEU A 21 -3.67 13.82 -2.22
C LEU A 21 -2.34 14.56 -2.09
N ASP A 22 -1.52 14.61 -3.15
CA ASP A 22 -0.29 15.39 -3.18
C ASP A 22 -0.54 16.89 -2.95
N LYS A 23 -1.65 17.44 -3.45
CA LYS A 23 -2.03 18.84 -3.22
C LYS A 23 -2.52 19.11 -1.80
N VAL A 24 -3.22 18.15 -1.19
CA VAL A 24 -3.83 18.30 0.14
C VAL A 24 -2.82 18.04 1.27
N PHE A 25 -2.01 16.99 1.13
CA PHE A 25 -1.05 16.54 2.16
C PHE A 25 0.39 16.96 1.87
N GLY A 26 0.70 17.36 0.64
CA GLY A 26 2.07 17.52 0.15
C GLY A 26 2.64 16.20 -0.36
N ARG A 27 3.46 16.28 -1.40
CA ARG A 27 4.09 15.11 -2.02
C ARG A 27 5.03 14.38 -1.05
N GLU A 28 5.71 15.11 -0.18
CA GLU A 28 6.61 14.56 0.86
C GLU A 28 5.87 13.73 1.91
N SER A 29 4.56 13.91 2.04
CA SER A 29 3.71 13.18 2.97
C SER A 29 3.27 11.81 2.44
N PHE A 30 3.62 11.48 1.18
CA PHE A 30 3.42 10.15 0.61
C PHE A 30 4.37 9.15 1.25
N GLN A 31 3.82 8.09 1.83
CA GLN A 31 4.61 7.08 2.54
C GLN A 31 4.88 5.86 1.66
N SER A 32 3.83 5.28 1.08
CA SER A 32 3.97 4.11 0.21
C SER A 32 2.71 3.84 -0.63
N GLU A 33 2.86 2.94 -1.61
CA GLU A 33 1.77 2.38 -2.39
C GLU A 33 1.72 0.87 -2.14
N ILE A 34 0.56 0.38 -1.71
CA ILE A 34 0.31 -1.03 -1.50
C ILE A 34 -0.33 -1.59 -2.77
N ILE A 35 0.35 -2.55 -3.40
CA ILE A 35 -0.16 -3.27 -4.56
C ILE A 35 -0.86 -4.54 -4.11
N TRP A 36 -2.20 -4.49 -4.10
CA TRP A 36 -3.00 -5.67 -3.83
C TRP A 36 -3.22 -6.46 -5.12
N SER A 37 -2.35 -7.44 -5.35
CA SER A 37 -2.46 -8.36 -6.49
C SER A 37 -3.37 -9.54 -6.17
N TYR A 38 -4.06 -10.05 -7.19
CA TYR A 38 -4.92 -11.23 -7.09
C TYR A 38 -4.79 -12.10 -8.35
N LYS A 39 -4.90 -13.42 -8.17
CA LYS A 39 -4.93 -14.36 -9.30
C LYS A 39 -6.29 -14.29 -9.99
N ARG A 40 -6.27 -14.17 -11.31
CA ARG A 40 -7.46 -14.20 -12.17
C ARG A 40 -7.28 -15.30 -13.20
N TRP A 41 -8.34 -16.03 -13.53
CA TRP A 41 -8.33 -16.89 -14.70
C TRP A 41 -8.24 -16.06 -15.98
N SER A 42 -7.60 -16.62 -17.00
CA SER A 42 -7.43 -15.99 -18.29
C SER A 42 -8.79 -15.83 -18.97
N ASN A 43 -9.36 -14.63 -18.89
CA ASN A 43 -10.49 -14.25 -19.72
C ASN A 43 -9.96 -13.64 -21.02
N SER A 44 -10.63 -13.92 -22.14
CA SER A 44 -10.29 -13.29 -23.41
C SER A 44 -10.49 -11.78 -23.28
N LYS A 45 -9.39 -11.03 -23.38
CA LYS A 45 -9.37 -9.57 -23.37
C LYS A 45 -8.32 -9.10 -24.37
N LYS A 46 -8.63 -8.04 -25.11
CA LYS A 46 -7.61 -7.31 -25.87
C LYS A 46 -6.69 -6.56 -24.90
N GLY A 47 -5.47 -7.05 -24.73
CA GLY A 47 -4.43 -6.41 -23.91
C GLY A 47 -4.33 -6.95 -22.47
N LEU A 48 -3.68 -6.19 -21.59
CA LEU A 48 -3.38 -6.63 -20.23
C LEU A 48 -4.64 -6.72 -19.36
N LEU A 49 -4.79 -7.86 -18.66
CA LEU A 49 -5.82 -8.05 -17.65
C LEU A 49 -5.49 -7.22 -16.42
N ASN A 50 -6.53 -6.66 -15.78
CA ASN A 50 -6.33 -5.98 -14.51
C ASN A 50 -6.13 -7.05 -13.43
N SER A 51 -4.94 -7.11 -12.84
CA SER A 51 -4.52 -8.13 -11.86
C SER A 51 -4.24 -7.57 -10.48
N HIS A 52 -4.37 -6.26 -10.30
CA HIS A 52 -4.12 -5.63 -9.02
C HIS A 52 -5.01 -4.41 -8.79
N GLN A 53 -5.00 -3.96 -7.54
CA GLN A 53 -5.48 -2.66 -7.09
C GLN A 53 -4.35 -1.94 -6.37
N SER A 54 -4.39 -0.61 -6.40
CA SER A 54 -3.43 0.24 -5.70
C SER A 54 -4.12 0.91 -4.52
N ILE A 55 -3.46 0.91 -3.37
CA ILE A 55 -3.87 1.64 -2.17
C ILE A 55 -2.75 2.61 -1.82
N PHE A 56 -3.06 3.91 -1.77
CA PHE A 56 -2.08 4.93 -1.41
C PHE A 56 -2.08 5.17 0.09
N PHE A 57 -0.89 5.25 0.67
CA PHE A 57 -0.68 5.55 2.08
C PHE A 57 -0.05 6.93 2.23
N TYR A 58 -0.76 7.83 2.91
CA TYR A 58 -0.28 9.16 3.28
C TYR A 58 -0.32 9.33 4.79
N SER A 59 0.61 10.09 5.34
CA SER A 59 0.56 10.57 6.72
C SER A 59 0.39 12.09 6.74
N LYS A 60 -0.12 12.64 7.84
CA LYS A 60 -0.19 14.11 8.01
C LYS A 60 1.18 14.70 8.34
N THR A 61 2.03 13.92 9.01
CA THR A 61 3.39 14.28 9.46
C THR A 61 4.29 13.05 9.39
N GLU A 62 5.61 13.25 9.53
CA GLU A 62 6.59 12.17 9.66
C GLU A 62 6.39 11.34 10.95
N ASP A 63 5.85 11.98 12.00
CA ASP A 63 5.41 11.30 13.21
C ASP A 63 4.06 10.59 12.96
N PHE A 64 4.10 9.37 12.44
CA PHE A 64 2.94 8.49 12.32
C PHE A 64 3.19 7.13 12.96
N LYS A 65 2.13 6.51 13.49
CA LYS A 65 2.22 5.19 14.11
C LYS A 65 1.89 4.12 13.09
N PHE A 66 2.88 3.29 12.73
CA PHE A 66 2.64 2.06 11.99
C PHE A 66 2.63 0.88 12.96
N LYS A 67 1.47 0.22 13.09
CA LYS A 67 1.34 -0.94 13.99
C LYS A 67 1.75 -2.21 13.24
N THR A 68 3.04 -2.50 13.26
CA THR A 68 3.56 -3.76 12.75
C THR A 68 2.98 -4.92 13.56
N LEU A 69 2.33 -5.85 12.88
CA LEU A 69 1.88 -7.10 13.48
C LEU A 69 3.03 -8.08 13.43
N TYR A 70 3.62 -8.37 14.59
CA TYR A 70 4.59 -9.44 14.75
C TYR A 70 3.82 -10.75 14.94
N THR A 71 4.20 -11.77 14.18
CA THR A 71 3.76 -13.14 14.39
C THR A 71 4.87 -13.90 15.11
N ASP A 72 4.52 -15.02 15.73
CA ASP A 72 5.53 -15.93 16.27
C ASP A 72 6.56 -16.29 15.19
N TYR A 73 7.79 -16.54 15.63
CA TYR A 73 8.83 -17.02 14.74
C TYR A 73 8.39 -18.33 14.08
N SER A 74 8.73 -18.49 12.81
CA SER A 74 8.57 -19.78 12.15
C SER A 74 9.34 -20.85 12.93
N ALA A 75 8.82 -22.07 13.00
CA ALA A 75 9.52 -23.21 13.61
C ALA A 75 10.91 -23.48 12.96
N THR A 76 11.14 -22.97 11.76
CA THR A 76 12.40 -23.08 11.01
C THR A 76 13.37 -21.91 11.23
N THR A 77 12.97 -20.88 11.96
CA THR A 77 13.86 -19.75 12.27
C THR A 77 14.82 -20.19 13.38
N ASN A 78 16.09 -20.38 13.05
CA ASN A 78 17.15 -20.63 14.04
C ASN A 78 17.35 -19.37 14.89
N LEU A 79 16.77 -19.38 16.09
CA LEU A 79 16.88 -18.28 17.06
C LEU A 79 18.34 -18.07 17.53
N ASP A 80 19.14 -19.13 17.51
CA ASP A 80 20.56 -19.11 17.90
C ASP A 80 21.47 -18.28 16.95
N GLN A 81 20.98 -17.90 15.76
CA GLN A 81 21.71 -17.02 14.83
C GLN A 81 21.38 -15.53 15.00
N ILE A 82 20.36 -15.20 15.81
CA ILE A 82 19.81 -13.84 15.93
C ILE A 82 20.17 -13.23 17.30
N LEU A 83 20.57 -14.04 18.28
CA LEU A 83 21.12 -13.64 19.58
C LEU A 83 22.65 -13.57 19.54
#